data_AF-A0A852HQS1-F1
#
_entry.id   AF-A0A852HQS1-F1
#
_cell.length_a   1.000
_cell.length_b   1.000
_cell.length_c   1.000
_cell.angle_alpha   90.00
_cell.angle_beta   90.00
_cell.angle_gamma   90.00
#
_symmetry.space_group_name_H-M   'P 1'
#
loop_
_entity.id
_entity.type
_entity.pdbx_description
1 polymer ?
#
loop_
_entity_poly.entity_id
_entity_poly.type
_entity_poly.pdbx_seq_one_letter_code
_entity_poly.pdbx_strand_id
1 'polypeptide(L)'
;QVPVLQTNNGPGLTGLMTIAAHLVRQARKEQLLGSTAEEKAVVQQWLEYRVTRVNGGSSKEDTRTILKDLNMHLEDKVYLAGNIFTLADILMYYGLHHIMVSIT
;
A
#
# COMPACT_ATOMS: atom_id res chain seq x y z
N GLN A 1 -5.59 6.25 -14.21
CA GLN A 1 -4.80 5.57 -15.27
C GLN A 1 -3.95 4.47 -14.62
N VAL A 2 -3.86 3.28 -15.22
CA VAL A 2 -3.06 2.18 -14.68
C VAL A 2 -1.60 2.33 -15.17
N PRO A 3 -0.59 2.34 -14.28
CA PRO A 3 0.80 2.55 -14.68
C PRO A 3 1.37 1.31 -15.37
N VAL A 4 2.32 1.54 -16.29
CA VAL A 4 3.06 0.50 -17.02
C VAL A 4 4.55 0.80 -16.94
N LEU A 5 5.36 -0.20 -16.62
CA LEU A 5 6.82 -0.15 -16.61
C LEU A 5 7.36 -1.09 -17.68
N GLN A 6 8.09 -0.54 -18.64
CA GLN A 6 8.86 -1.34 -19.60
C GLN A 6 10.17 -1.76 -18.95
N THR A 7 10.47 -3.07 -18.96
CA THR A 7 11.72 -3.59 -18.40
C THR A 7 12.69 -3.90 -19.52
N ASN A 8 14.00 -3.72 -19.28
CA ASN A 8 15.01 -3.94 -20.32
C ASN A 8 15.15 -5.43 -20.72
N ASN A 9 14.80 -6.36 -19.81
CA ASN A 9 15.09 -7.80 -19.94
C ASN A 9 13.87 -8.70 -19.64
N GLY A 10 12.65 -8.27 -19.94
CA GLY A 10 11.44 -9.06 -19.64
C GLY A 10 10.13 -8.40 -20.11
N PRO A 11 8.98 -9.07 -19.90
CA PRO A 11 7.69 -8.50 -20.25
C PRO A 11 7.43 -7.20 -19.48
N GLY A 12 6.68 -6.29 -20.10
CA GLY A 12 6.22 -5.07 -19.44
C GLY A 12 5.38 -5.39 -18.20
N LEU A 13 5.60 -4.64 -17.12
CA LEU A 13 4.84 -4.77 -15.88
C LEU A 13 3.72 -3.74 -15.84
N THR A 14 2.54 -4.15 -15.37
CA THR A 14 1.35 -3.30 -15.31
C THR A 14 0.79 -3.30 -13.90
N GLY A 15 0.35 -2.12 -13.45
CA GLY A 15 -0.30 -1.93 -12.16
C GLY A 15 0.65 -1.48 -11.06
N LEU A 16 0.12 -0.61 -10.18
CA LEU A 16 0.91 0.07 -9.14
C LEU A 16 1.61 -0.93 -8.21
N MET A 17 0.88 -1.93 -7.70
CA MET A 17 1.41 -2.91 -6.75
C MET A 17 2.53 -3.76 -7.38
N THR A 18 2.29 -4.27 -8.58
CA THR A 18 3.24 -5.09 -9.34
C THR A 18 4.54 -4.34 -9.60
N ILE A 19 4.42 -3.08 -10.07
CA ILE A 19 5.57 -2.23 -10.36
C ILE A 19 6.31 -1.88 -9.07
N ALA A 20 5.60 -1.48 -8.01
CA ALA A 20 6.23 -1.13 -6.73
C ALA A 20 6.98 -2.33 -6.12
N ALA A 21 6.39 -3.54 -6.14
CA ALA A 21 7.06 -4.74 -5.67
C ALA A 21 8.30 -5.09 -6.51
N HIS A 22 8.25 -4.88 -7.82
CA HIS A 22 9.42 -5.03 -8.69
C HIS A 22 10.53 -4.04 -8.32
N LEU A 23 10.21 -2.76 -8.10
CA LEU A 23 11.18 -1.75 -7.71
C LEU A 23 11.82 -2.06 -6.35
N VAL A 24 11.05 -2.59 -5.40
CA VAL A 24 11.58 -3.05 -4.10
C VAL A 24 12.62 -4.15 -4.28
N ARG A 25 12.35 -5.15 -5.14
CA ARG A 25 13.31 -6.22 -5.46
C ARG A 25 14.54 -5.68 -6.17
N GLN A 26 14.35 -4.80 -7.15
CA GLN A 26 15.45 -4.15 -7.87
C GLN A 26 16.36 -3.35 -6.92
N ALA A 27 15.79 -2.69 -5.91
CA ALA A 27 16.52 -1.96 -4.89
C ALA A 27 17.15 -2.87 -3.81
N ARG A 28 17.00 -4.19 -3.90
CA ARG A 28 17.48 -5.18 -2.91
C ARG A 28 16.92 -4.92 -1.50
N LYS A 29 15.64 -4.54 -1.41
CA LYS A 29 14.94 -4.26 -0.14
C LYS A 29 13.77 -5.21 0.09
N GLU A 30 13.94 -6.50 -0.21
CA GLU A 30 12.86 -7.50 -0.17
C GLU A 30 12.16 -7.61 1.19
N GLN A 31 12.81 -7.23 2.28
CA GLN A 31 12.19 -7.13 3.61
C GLN A 31 10.96 -6.20 3.63
N LEU A 32 10.86 -5.21 2.74
CA LEU A 32 9.69 -4.35 2.62
C LEU A 32 8.45 -5.10 2.10
N LEU A 33 8.63 -6.30 1.55
CA LEU A 33 7.52 -7.16 1.12
C LEU A 33 7.08 -8.13 2.23
N GLY A 34 7.67 -8.06 3.42
CA GLY A 34 7.49 -9.02 4.52
C GLY A 34 8.55 -10.13 4.51
N SER A 35 9.00 -10.54 5.70
CA SER A 35 10.01 -11.57 5.90
C SER A 35 9.39 -12.95 6.13
N THR A 36 8.22 -13.03 6.77
CA THR A 36 7.45 -14.27 6.96
C THR A 36 6.31 -14.41 5.95
N ALA A 37 5.71 -15.60 5.85
CA ALA A 37 4.52 -15.80 5.02
C ALA A 37 3.32 -14.97 5.51
N GLU A 38 3.16 -14.84 6.83
CA GLU A 38 2.14 -14.02 7.47
C GLU A 38 2.32 -12.54 7.14
N GLU A 39 3.53 -12.00 7.34
CA GLU A 39 3.83 -10.61 7.00
C GLU A 39 3.62 -10.32 5.52
N LYS A 40 4.05 -11.22 4.63
CA LYS A 40 3.81 -11.10 3.18
C LYS A 40 2.32 -11.05 2.85
N ALA A 41 1.51 -11.85 3.54
CA ALA A 41 0.06 -11.85 3.34
C ALA A 41 -0.56 -10.54 3.81
N VAL A 42 -0.17 -10.03 4.98
CA VAL A 42 -0.65 -8.74 5.51
C VAL A 42 -0.24 -7.58 4.60
N VAL A 43 1.00 -7.57 4.12
CA VAL A 43 1.47 -6.55 3.16
C VAL A 43 0.60 -6.60 1.90
N GLN A 44 0.37 -7.77 1.31
CA GLN A 44 -0.49 -7.90 0.13
C GLN A 44 -1.92 -7.40 0.37
N GLN A 45 -2.51 -7.75 1.51
CA GLN A 45 -3.85 -7.29 1.88
C GLN A 45 -3.93 -5.75 1.90
N TRP A 46 -2.96 -5.07 2.49
CA TRP A 46 -2.95 -3.60 2.52
C TRP A 46 -2.69 -2.96 1.15
N LEU A 47 -1.87 -3.59 0.32
CA LEU A 47 -1.66 -3.13 -1.06
C LEU A 47 -2.96 -3.25 -1.88
N GLU A 48 -3.71 -4.33 -1.70
CA GLU A 48 -5.02 -4.52 -2.33
C GLU A 48 -6.03 -3.49 -1.80
N TYR A 49 -6.09 -3.28 -0.49
CA TYR A 49 -6.94 -2.25 0.14
C TYR A 49 -6.63 -0.86 -0.43
N ARG A 50 -5.34 -0.53 -0.61
CA ARG A 50 -4.91 0.74 -1.22
C ARG A 50 -5.51 0.93 -2.62
N VAL A 51 -5.53 -0.11 -3.45
CA VAL A 51 -5.99 0.00 -4.84
C VAL A 51 -7.50 -0.02 -4.94
N THR A 52 -8.17 -0.83 -4.13
CA THR A 52 -9.63 -1.06 -4.21
C THR A 52 -10.45 -0.04 -3.42
N ARG A 53 -9.95 0.42 -2.25
CA ARG A 53 -10.67 1.35 -1.36
C ARG A 53 -10.15 2.78 -1.44
N VAL A 54 -8.84 2.98 -1.36
CA VAL A 54 -8.24 4.32 -1.27
C VAL A 54 -8.11 5.02 -2.63
N ASN A 55 -7.93 4.25 -3.72
CA ASN A 55 -7.76 4.81 -5.07
C ASN A 55 -9.08 5.11 -5.80
N GLY A 56 -10.19 4.53 -5.36
CA GLY A 56 -11.51 4.85 -5.88
C GLY A 56 -11.93 6.20 -5.32
N GLY A 57 -12.27 7.16 -6.19
CA GLY A 57 -12.72 8.50 -5.79
C GLY A 57 -13.79 8.38 -4.71
N SER A 58 -13.39 8.69 -3.48
CA SER A 58 -14.12 8.27 -2.28
C SER A 58 -15.17 9.33 -1.97
N SER A 59 -16.42 8.92 -1.76
CA SER A 59 -17.40 9.80 -1.12
C SER A 59 -16.91 10.21 0.27
N LYS A 60 -17.55 11.21 0.90
CA LYS A 60 -17.24 11.56 2.29
C LYS A 60 -17.47 10.37 3.22
N GLU A 61 -18.49 9.57 2.93
CA GLU A 61 -18.84 8.35 3.65
C GLU A 61 -17.75 7.26 3.50
N ASP A 62 -17.22 7.08 2.29
CA ASP A 62 -16.11 6.15 2.04
C ASP A 62 -14.85 6.59 2.78
N THR A 63 -14.54 7.89 2.73
CA THR A 63 -13.41 8.48 3.46
C THR A 63 -13.52 8.24 4.96
N ARG A 64 -14.71 8.46 5.54
CA ARG A 64 -14.99 8.20 6.95
C ARG A 64 -14.82 6.72 7.31
N THR A 65 -15.23 5.81 6.42
CA THR A 65 -15.08 4.37 6.61
C THR A 65 -13.60 3.97 6.60
N ILE A 66 -12.84 4.43 5.60
CA ILE A 66 -11.40 4.20 5.50
C ILE A 66 -10.67 4.66 6.77
N LEU A 67 -10.93 5.89 7.23
CA LEU A 67 -10.27 6.43 8.42
C LEU A 67 -10.67 5.68 9.69
N LYS A 68 -11.92 5.21 9.82
CA LYS A 68 -12.34 4.39 10.96
C LYS A 68 -11.65 3.03 10.98
N ASP A 69 -11.61 2.34 9.84
CA ASP A 69 -10.95 1.03 9.72
C ASP A 69 -9.46 1.15 10.07
N LEU A 70 -8.79 2.18 9.54
CA LEU A 70 -7.39 2.44 9.84
C LEU A 70 -7.16 2.78 11.30
N ASN A 71 -7.99 3.63 11.91
CA ASN A 71 -7.87 4.00 13.31
C ASN A 71 -8.01 2.78 14.23
N MET A 72 -8.95 1.89 13.93
CA MET A 72 -9.14 0.65 14.68
C MET A 72 -7.96 -0.33 14.47
N HIS A 73 -7.48 -0.48 13.23
CA HIS A 73 -6.38 -1.40 12.94
C HIS A 73 -5.05 -0.95 13.55
N LEU A 74 -4.79 0.36 13.56
CA LEU A 74 -3.54 0.97 14.06
C LEU A 74 -3.59 1.30 15.56
N GLU A 75 -4.69 1.01 16.26
CA GLU A 75 -4.82 1.28 17.70
C GLU A 75 -3.71 0.61 18.53
N ASP A 76 -3.29 -0.60 18.12
CA ASP A 76 -2.29 -1.43 18.79
C ASP A 76 -1.04 -1.71 17.93
N LYS A 77 -0.85 -1.00 16.81
CA LYS A 77 0.24 -1.27 15.85
C LYS A 77 0.98 0.01 15.46
N VAL A 78 2.31 -0.08 15.36
CA VAL A 78 3.15 1.04 14.91
C VAL A 78 3.11 1.21 13.39
N TYR A 79 3.02 0.10 12.65
CA TYR A 79 2.97 0.00 11.20
C TYR A 79 1.81 -0.90 10.76
N LEU A 80 1.43 -0.87 9.48
CA LEU A 80 0.29 -1.64 8.97
C LEU A 80 0.47 -3.15 9.11
N ALA A 81 1.71 -3.63 9.03
CA ALA A 81 2.11 -5.01 9.26
C ALA A 81 2.62 -5.26 10.69
N GLY A 82 2.13 -4.50 11.68
CA GLY A 82 2.50 -4.64 13.09
C GLY A 82 3.68 -3.75 13.47
N ASN A 83 4.85 -4.33 13.73
CA ASN A 83 6.02 -3.60 14.23
C ASN A 83 7.14 -3.44 13.19
N ILE A 84 6.86 -3.77 11.93
CA ILE A 84 7.83 -3.74 10.84
C ILE A 84 7.35 -2.76 9.77
N PHE A 85 8.26 -1.90 9.33
CA PHE A 85 8.01 -0.99 8.22
C PHE A 85 8.08 -1.72 6.88
N THR A 86 7.04 -1.54 6.05
CA THR A 86 6.85 -2.29 4.80
C THR A 86 6.44 -1.39 3.64
N LEU A 87 6.32 -1.96 2.44
CA LEU A 87 5.80 -1.28 1.26
C LEU A 87 4.34 -0.82 1.46
N ALA A 88 3.57 -1.52 2.31
CA ALA A 88 2.19 -1.13 2.62
C ALA A 88 2.15 0.28 3.23
N ASP A 89 3.04 0.57 4.19
CA ASP A 89 3.10 1.87 4.88
C ASP A 89 3.40 3.01 3.89
N ILE A 90 4.37 2.80 2.99
CA ILE A 90 4.76 3.79 1.97
C ILE A 90 3.59 4.09 1.03
N LEU A 91 2.96 3.06 0.46
CA LEU A 91 1.92 3.26 -0.54
C LEU A 91 0.61 3.75 0.08
N MET A 92 0.29 3.33 1.30
CA MET A 92 -0.85 3.85 2.03
C MET A 92 -0.64 5.31 2.43
N TYR A 93 0.55 5.71 2.90
CA TYR A 93 0.88 7.10 3.15
C TYR A 93 0.64 7.98 1.92
N TYR A 94 1.19 7.61 0.76
CA TYR A 94 0.96 8.36 -0.48
C TYR A 94 -0.50 8.34 -0.92
N GLY A 95 -1.20 7.22 -0.75
CA GLY A 95 -2.62 7.10 -1.08
C GLY A 95 -3.50 8.00 -0.20
N LEU A 96 -3.24 8.04 1.11
CA LEU A 96 -4.01 8.77 2.10
C LEU A 96 -3.65 10.26 2.18
N HIS A 97 -2.51 10.69 1.65
CA HIS A 97 -2.03 12.07 1.78
C HIS A 97 -3.11 13.12 1.44
N HIS A 98 -3.81 12.95 0.32
CA HIS A 98 -4.86 13.88 -0.09
C HIS A 98 -6.06 13.93 0.88
N ILE A 99 -6.42 12.79 1.49
CA ILE A 99 -7.46 12.69 2.52
C ILE A 99 -6.99 13.41 3.79
N MET A 100 -5.78 13.13 4.24
CA MET A 100 -5.22 13.70 5.48
C MET A 100 -5.06 15.22 5.38
N VAL A 101 -4.65 15.74 4.23
CA VAL A 101 -4.58 17.20 3.99
C VAL A 101 -5.97 17.84 4.04
N SER A 102 -7.03 17.15 3.60
CA SER A 102 -8.39 17.71 3.62
C SER A 102 -9.03 17.79 5.00
N ILE A 103 -8.46 17.12 6.00
CA ILE A 103 -8.95 17.12 7.39
C ILE A 103 -8.10 17.97 8.34
N THR A 104 -6.99 18.55 7.84
CA THR A 104 -6.11 19.46 8.58
C THR A 104 -6.46 20.91 8.24
#